data_AF-A0A3M1H9A0-F1
#
_entry.id   AF-A0A3M1H9A0-F1
#
_cell.length_a   1.000
_cell.length_b   1.000
_cell.length_c   1.000
_cell.angle_alpha   90.00
_cell.angle_beta   90.00
_cell.angle_gamma   90.00
#
_symmetry.space_group_name_H-M   'P 1'
#
loop_
_entity.id
_entity.type
_entity.pdbx_description
1 polymer ?
#
loop_
_entity_poly.entity_id
_entity_poly.type
_entity_poly.pdbx_seq_one_letter_code
_entity_poly.pdbx_strand_id
1 'polypeptide(L)'
;MEDGTYEYECRAVMVGRLPRRGDDPFKTVSIKLFKEDDPHKKGELPFEELEIPNIEKVRFRHLFVTYYLEGNDLIINHLHKLHMVKEGSKIVLRGIQGSY
;
A
#
# COMPACT_ATOMS: atom_id res chain seq x y z
N MET A 1 12.29 -6.72 0.48
CA MET A 1 11.22 -7.69 0.75
C MET A 1 11.35 -8.84 -0.22
N GLU A 2 11.35 -10.08 0.28
CA GLU A 2 11.43 -11.29 -0.54
C GLU A 2 10.04 -11.69 -1.07
N ASP A 3 10.00 -12.63 -2.01
CA ASP A 3 8.73 -13.17 -2.46
C ASP A 3 8.07 -13.96 -1.33
N GLY A 4 6.76 -13.78 -1.15
CA GLY A 4 6.07 -14.33 0.00
C GLY A 4 4.76 -13.64 0.31
N THR A 5 4.16 -14.06 1.42
CA THR A 5 2.91 -13.50 1.96
C THR A 5 3.20 -12.82 3.29
N TYR A 6 2.65 -11.61 3.45
CA TYR A 6 2.84 -10.75 4.60
C TYR A 6 1.48 -10.24 5.07
N GLU A 7 1.30 -10.17 6.39
CA GLU A 7 0.04 -9.78 7.01
C GLU A 7 0.27 -8.65 8.01
N TYR A 8 -0.60 -7.63 7.96
CA TYR A 8 -0.48 -6.45 8.80
C TYR A 8 -1.82 -6.05 9.41
N GLU A 9 -1.84 -5.84 10.72
CA GLU A 9 -2.97 -5.21 11.41
C GLU A 9 -2.86 -3.68 11.30
N CYS A 10 -3.75 -3.12 10.49
CA CYS A 10 -3.80 -1.69 10.18
C CYS A 10 -5.25 -1.26 9.91
N ARG A 11 -5.50 0.04 10.07
CA ARG A 11 -6.79 0.68 9.78
C ARG A 11 -6.79 1.30 8.39
N ALA A 12 -5.67 1.89 7.99
CA ALA A 12 -5.51 2.42 6.64
C ALA A 12 -4.16 2.07 6.04
N VAL A 13 -4.13 2.08 4.71
CA VAL A 13 -2.93 1.90 3.91
C VAL A 13 -2.90 2.95 2.82
N MET A 14 -1.77 3.63 2.67
CA MET A 14 -1.50 4.53 1.56
C MET A 14 -0.46 3.89 0.65
N VAL A 15 -0.78 3.82 -0.64
CA VAL A 15 0.06 3.19 -1.66
C VAL A 15 0.42 4.23 -2.70
N GLY A 16 1.73 4.46 -2.83
CA GLY A 16 2.29 5.45 -3.73
C GLY A 16 3.42 4.88 -4.61
N ARG A 17 3.94 5.73 -5.48
CA ARG A 17 5.09 5.41 -6.36
C ARG A 17 6.20 6.41 -6.13
N LEU A 18 7.36 5.89 -5.75
CA LEU A 18 8.61 6.65 -5.63
C LEU A 18 9.42 6.53 -6.93
N PRO A 19 10.45 7.37 -7.13
CA PRO A 19 11.39 7.21 -8.23
C PRO A 19 12.03 5.81 -8.28
N ARG A 20 12.57 5.45 -9.45
CA ARG A 20 13.40 4.25 -9.61
C ARG A 20 14.63 4.34 -8.73
N ARG A 21 15.15 3.18 -8.31
CA ARG A 21 16.42 3.09 -7.59
C ARG A 21 17.47 2.51 -8.54
N GLY A 22 18.55 3.25 -8.79
CA GLY A 22 19.59 2.85 -9.74
C GLY A 22 19.02 2.55 -11.15
N ASP A 23 19.43 1.43 -11.72
CA ASP A 23 19.06 0.99 -13.08
C ASP A 23 17.81 0.09 -13.12
N ASP A 24 17.01 0.08 -12.05
CA ASP A 24 15.79 -0.74 -11.99
C ASP A 24 14.82 -0.38 -13.15
N PRO A 25 14.30 -1.37 -13.91
CA PRO A 25 13.38 -1.11 -15.00
C PRO A 25 12.05 -0.50 -14.51
N PHE A 26 11.64 -0.81 -13.27
CA PHE A 26 10.38 -0.35 -12.68
C PHE A 26 10.60 0.57 -11.47
N LYS A 27 9.61 1.42 -11.19
CA LYS A 27 9.63 2.33 -10.03
C LYS A 27 9.53 1.56 -8.70
N THR A 28 9.91 2.24 -7.63
CA THR A 28 9.71 1.77 -6.25
C THR A 28 8.25 1.98 -5.83
N VAL A 29 7.66 0.99 -5.17
CA VAL A 29 6.38 1.14 -4.46
C VAL A 29 6.68 1.62 -3.04
N SER A 30 5.93 2.62 -2.56
CA SER A 30 5.84 2.95 -1.13
C SER A 30 4.48 2.47 -0.60
N ILE A 31 4.50 1.68 0.46
CA ILE A 31 3.31 1.24 1.20
C ILE A 31 3.46 1.74 2.64
N LYS A 32 2.59 2.66 3.03
CA LYS A 32 2.54 3.24 4.37
C LYS A 32 1.35 2.68 5.13
N LEU A 33 1.59 2.15 6.32
CA LEU A 33 0.57 1.51 7.15
C LEU A 33 0.21 2.42 8.34
N PHE A 34 -1.09 2.54 8.63
CA PHE A 34 -1.60 3.47 9.65
C PHE A 34 -2.50 2.76 10.66
N LYS A 35 -2.49 3.26 11.90
CA LYS A 35 -3.38 2.79 12.99
C LYS A 35 -4.74 3.47 12.99
N GLU A 36 -4.95 4.47 12.13
CA GLU A 36 -6.22 5.17 12.00
C GLU A 36 -6.67 5.31 10.54
N ASP A 37 -7.99 5.45 10.36
CA ASP A 37 -8.60 5.82 9.08
C ASP A 37 -8.35 7.30 8.76
N ASP A 38 -8.33 7.62 7.46
CA ASP A 38 -8.10 8.96 6.91
C ASP A 38 -6.82 9.66 7.42
N PRO A 39 -5.66 9.00 7.40
CA PRO A 39 -4.42 9.55 7.96
C PRO A 39 -4.01 10.88 7.30
N HIS A 40 -4.30 11.02 5.99
CA HIS A 40 -4.04 12.23 5.20
C HIS A 40 -4.82 13.46 5.67
N LYS A 41 -5.98 13.28 6.32
CA LYS A 41 -6.79 14.41 6.85
C LYS A 41 -6.38 14.78 8.26
N LYS A 42 -5.79 13.83 9.00
CA LYS A 42 -5.44 13.97 10.41
C LYS A 42 -3.97 14.33 10.63
N GLY A 43 -3.13 14.22 9.61
CA GLY A 43 -1.68 14.42 9.74
C GLY A 43 -0.99 13.27 10.49
N GLU A 44 -1.61 12.09 10.50
CA GLU A 44 -1.07 10.91 11.16
C GLU A 44 0.16 10.38 10.42
N LEU A 45 1.20 10.02 11.17
CA LEU A 45 2.39 9.38 10.62
C LEU A 45 2.17 7.87 10.47
N PRO A 46 2.77 7.23 9.45
CA PRO A 46 2.71 5.78 9.33
C PRO A 46 3.46 5.12 10.50
N PHE A 47 2.90 4.04 11.04
CA PHE A 47 3.62 3.23 12.03
C PHE A 47 4.65 2.31 11.37
N GLU A 48 4.48 2.06 10.07
CA GLU A 48 5.40 1.26 9.26
C GLU A 48 5.36 1.77 7.80
N GLU A 49 6.54 1.90 7.20
CA GLU A 49 6.71 2.28 5.81
C GLU A 49 7.58 1.25 5.09
N LEU A 50 7.05 0.74 3.97
CA LEU A 50 7.69 -0.26 3.15
C LEU A 50 8.02 0.34 1.79
N GLU A 51 9.32 0.48 1.50
CA GLU A 51 9.82 0.84 0.18
C GLU A 51 10.32 -0.41 -0.55
N ILE A 52 9.59 -0.81 -1.60
CA ILE A 52 9.88 -2.03 -2.35
C ILE A 52 10.32 -1.64 -3.76
N PRO A 53 11.63 -1.74 -4.09
CA PRO A 53 12.15 -1.35 -5.40
C PRO A 53 11.73 -2.34 -6.49
N ASN A 54 11.89 -1.91 -7.74
CA ASN A 54 11.68 -2.72 -8.95
C ASN A 54 10.32 -3.43 -9.06
N ILE A 55 9.23 -2.74 -8.72
CA ILE A 55 7.87 -3.29 -8.82
C ILE A 55 7.17 -2.74 -10.05
N GLU A 56 6.80 -3.62 -10.98
CA GLU A 56 6.06 -3.31 -12.21
C GLU A 56 4.63 -2.88 -11.89
N LYS A 57 3.92 -3.65 -11.06
CA LYS A 57 2.49 -3.43 -10.80
C LYS A 57 2.08 -3.77 -9.37
N VAL A 58 1.12 -2.99 -8.87
CA VAL A 58 0.36 -3.28 -7.64
C VAL A 58 -1.08 -3.55 -8.04
N ARG A 59 -1.64 -4.67 -7.58
CA ARG A 59 -3.02 -5.07 -7.85
C ARG A 59 -3.82 -5.09 -6.56
N PHE A 60 -4.84 -4.26 -6.48
CA PHE A 60 -5.83 -4.28 -5.41
C PHE A 60 -6.93 -5.30 -5.77
N ARG A 61 -7.33 -6.15 -4.82
CA ARG A 61 -8.40 -7.14 -5.02
C ARG A 61 -9.38 -7.10 -3.86
N HIS A 62 -10.66 -6.95 -4.19
CA HIS A 62 -11.77 -6.91 -3.23
C HIS A 62 -11.57 -5.86 -2.14
N LEU A 63 -11.07 -4.68 -2.53
CA LEU A 63 -10.85 -3.54 -1.65
C LEU A 63 -11.58 -2.32 -2.20
N PHE A 64 -12.19 -1.55 -1.31
CA PHE A 64 -12.60 -0.17 -1.58
C PHE A 64 -11.37 0.73 -1.54
N VAL A 65 -11.05 1.32 -2.69
CA VAL A 65 -9.86 2.18 -2.88
C VAL A 65 -10.34 3.59 -3.17
N THR A 66 -9.85 4.54 -2.39
CA THR A 66 -10.03 5.97 -2.64
C THR A 66 -8.82 6.49 -3.40
N TYR A 67 -9.08 7.21 -4.49
CA TYR A 67 -8.04 7.87 -5.29
C TYR A 67 -8.28 9.37 -5.31
N TYR A 68 -7.25 10.15 -4.97
CA TYR A 68 -7.30 11.60 -4.92
C TYR A 68 -6.58 12.18 -6.13
N LEU A 69 -7.28 12.99 -6.95
CA LEU A 69 -6.78 13.46 -8.25
C LEU A 69 -5.61 14.44 -8.17
N GLU A 70 -5.50 15.20 -7.08
CA GLU A 70 -4.34 16.09 -6.85
C GLU A 70 -3.09 15.30 -6.46
N GLY A 71 -3.28 14.12 -5.86
CA GLY A 71 -2.23 13.25 -5.39
C GLY A 71 -1.88 12.12 -6.35
N ASN A 72 -0.80 11.40 -6.02
CA ASN A 72 -0.42 10.17 -6.71
C ASN A 72 -0.66 8.92 -5.85
N ASP A 73 -1.31 9.11 -4.70
CA ASP A 73 -1.49 8.08 -3.69
C ASP A 73 -2.90 7.50 -3.75
N LEU A 74 -2.95 6.18 -3.58
CA LEU A 74 -4.18 5.44 -3.37
C LEU A 74 -4.32 5.18 -1.87
N ILE A 75 -5.51 5.41 -1.33
CA ILE A 75 -5.81 5.19 0.08
C ILE A 75 -6.84 4.07 0.20
N ILE A 76 -6.57 3.13 1.09
CA ILE A 76 -7.48 2.07 1.49
C ILE A 76 -7.76 2.27 2.97
N ASN A 77 -8.98 2.65 3.30
CA ASN A 77 -9.44 2.85 4.68
C ASN A 77 -10.23 1.64 5.20
N HIS A 78 -10.55 1.69 6.48
CA HIS A 78 -11.43 0.76 7.19
C HIS A 78 -10.94 -0.68 7.14
N LEU A 79 -9.63 -0.88 7.08
CA LEU A 79 -9.02 -2.20 7.19
C LEU A 79 -9.09 -2.68 8.65
N HIS A 80 -9.23 -3.98 8.81
CA HIS A 80 -8.85 -4.70 10.02
C HIS A 80 -7.51 -5.39 9.82
N LYS A 81 -7.28 -5.90 8.60
CA LYS A 81 -6.08 -6.63 8.22
C LYS A 81 -5.77 -6.45 6.74
N LEU A 82 -4.51 -6.20 6.43
CA LEU A 82 -3.97 -6.20 5.07
C LEU A 82 -3.24 -7.53 4.83
N HIS A 83 -3.52 -8.17 3.70
CA HIS A 83 -2.79 -9.32 3.18
C HIS A 83 -2.06 -8.88 1.91
N MET A 84 -0.73 -8.89 1.96
CA MET A 84 0.14 -8.55 0.85
C MET A 84 0.87 -9.79 0.35
N VAL A 85 0.79 -10.02 -0.96
CA VAL A 85 1.52 -11.10 -1.63
C VAL A 85 2.50 -10.48 -2.63
N LYS A 86 3.78 -10.77 -2.48
CA LYS A 86 4.83 -10.34 -3.42
C LYS A 86 5.31 -11.54 -4.26
N GLU A 87 5.25 -11.37 -5.58
CA GLU A 87 5.70 -12.36 -6.58
C GLU A 87 6.51 -11.63 -7.66
N GLY A 88 7.84 -11.75 -7.61
CA GLY A 88 8.75 -11.03 -8.49
C GLY A 88 8.51 -9.52 -8.45
N SER A 89 8.21 -8.92 -9.60
CA SER A 89 7.92 -7.49 -9.76
C SER A 89 6.45 -7.12 -9.54
N LYS A 90 5.63 -8.00 -8.95
CA LYS A 90 4.19 -7.78 -8.75
C LYS A 90 3.84 -7.86 -7.27
N ILE A 91 2.95 -6.97 -6.84
CA ILE A 91 2.36 -7.01 -5.50
C ILE A 91 0.84 -7.12 -5.64
N VAL A 92 0.23 -8.02 -4.86
CA VAL A 92 -1.23 -8.11 -4.72
C VAL A 92 -1.61 -7.69 -3.31
N LEU A 93 -2.48 -6.68 -3.20
CA LEU A 93 -3.05 -6.21 -1.95
C LEU A 93 -4.50 -6.67 -1.83
N ARG A 94 -4.78 -7.35 -0.72
CA ARG A 94 -6.10 -7.83 -0.28
C ARG A 94 -6.27 -7.43 1.18
N GLY A 95 -7.49 -7.49 1.68
CA GLY A 95 -7.71 -7.21 3.09
C GLY A 95 -9.11 -7.54 3.54
N ILE A 96 -9.29 -7.50 4.86
CA ILE A 96 -10.59 -7.53 5.50
C ILE A 96 -10.94 -6.07 5.81
N GLN A 97 -11.98 -5.56 5.18
CA GLN A 97 -12.51 -4.22 5.44
C GLN A 97 -13.78 -4.30 6.29
N GLY A 98 -13.97 -3.30 7.15
CA GLY A 98 -15.26 -3.04 7.79
C GLY A 98 -16.29 -2.52 6.79
N SER A 99 -17.54 -2.42 7.23
CA SER A 99 -18.63 -1.85 6.44
C SER A 99 -18.34 -0.39 6.08
N TYR A 100 -18.61 -0.02 4.83
CA TYR A 100 -18.51 1.33 4.27
C TYR A 100 -19.89 2.00 4.22
#